data_AF-A0AAP0M9T4-F1
#
_entry.id   AF-A0AAP0M9T4-F1
#
_cell.length_a   1.000
_cell.length_b   1.000
_cell.length_c   1.000
_cell.angle_alpha   90.00
_cell.angle_beta   90.00
_cell.angle_gamma   90.00
#
_symmetry.space_group_name_H-M   'P 1'
#
loop_
_entity.id
_entity.type
_entity.pdbx_description
1 polymer ?
#
loop_
_entity_poly.entity_id
_entity_poly.type
_entity_poly.pdbx_seq_one_letter_code
_entity_poly.pdbx_strand_id
1 'polypeptide(L)'
;MAFSSSSSCIYEVFLNFRGEDTRAIFTCHLYDALFKRKKFRTFIDDEELRRGDEISPALLKAIQGSKISVVVFSKDYASSKWCLNELVKILDCKNMKGHIIIPVFYGVSPSDVRHQTGIFGVGFGKLEQQFKEQPEMVRKWRDALTESSHLAGHESTKFRHDAQLLDKIVEDVLKKLEKLTVSTDSSNGLVGLNSRIEQIKPFLCMDSSDTVQIVGIWGMGGIGKTTLATAIFDQFSSEFEGRCFFSDVRRNSETGVGLEHLQKQTLSTILSEKLELAGPNIPQFTKERVRRMKVLIVLDDVNKVGQLEGLIGGLDQYGPGSRIVVTTRDKGVLEKFGVEEEKIYRVNGLEFYEAFELFYYFAFKENHCPTNLRRHSWRVVDLIEFPQISGKVTSLDLTETAIEEVPSSIECLTDLEVLYLRNCKRLKRISTRFCKLRSLVDLFLNGCVNLERFPEILEKMEHLKLIYLDRTAITELPSSFENLLGLESLSVNYCSKLDKLPDNIGNLESLDYISAVGSSISQLPSSVADSNVLEILEFSRCEATSGALNPESSCSEGSTANAVTSPRSLNETRQDCIGRGKSKYIGLPALACGSQYSAIVTMLCGSWSADTWCYCAESIYTESGKQRRRGR
;
A
#
# COMPACT_ATOMS: atom_id res chain seq x y z
N MET A 1 3.18 -16.36 -34.85
CA MET A 1 4.39 -16.63 -34.05
C MET A 1 3.92 -17.18 -32.72
N ALA A 2 4.29 -18.42 -32.42
CA ALA A 2 3.85 -19.13 -31.23
C ALA A 2 4.46 -18.48 -29.97
N PHE A 3 3.60 -18.18 -28.98
CA PHE A 3 4.02 -17.92 -27.61
C PHE A 3 4.84 -19.13 -27.13
N SER A 4 6.11 -18.90 -26.77
CA SER A 4 6.89 -19.94 -26.09
C SER A 4 6.29 -20.16 -24.72
N SER A 5 5.80 -21.38 -24.50
CA SER A 5 5.31 -21.83 -23.20
C SER A 5 6.39 -21.62 -22.14
N SER A 6 6.07 -20.91 -21.06
CA SER A 6 6.83 -20.95 -19.82
C SER A 6 7.04 -22.42 -19.44
N SER A 7 8.29 -22.88 -19.50
CA SER A 7 8.68 -24.20 -19.02
C SER A 7 8.31 -24.30 -17.55
N SER A 8 7.29 -25.07 -17.20
CA SER A 8 6.92 -25.33 -15.81
C SER A 8 8.10 -26.01 -15.11
N CYS A 9 8.73 -25.29 -14.18
CA CYS A 9 9.81 -25.79 -13.32
C CYS A 9 9.25 -26.91 -12.44
N ILE A 10 9.62 -28.17 -12.73
CA ILE A 10 9.10 -29.36 -12.02
C ILE A 10 9.79 -29.51 -10.66
N TYR A 11 11.08 -29.16 -10.59
CA TYR A 11 11.91 -29.25 -9.40
C TYR A 11 12.63 -27.93 -9.17
N GLU A 12 12.93 -27.59 -7.92
CA GLU A 12 13.70 -26.40 -7.55
C GLU A 12 15.18 -26.76 -7.37
N VAL A 13 15.45 -27.94 -6.80
CA VAL A 13 16.79 -28.40 -6.44
C VAL A 13 17.03 -29.78 -7.05
N PHE A 14 18.20 -29.98 -7.67
CA PHE A 14 18.69 -31.25 -8.16
C PHE A 14 19.90 -31.70 -7.35
N LEU A 15 19.92 -32.95 -6.87
CA LEU A 15 21.07 -33.52 -6.16
C LEU A 15 21.89 -34.42 -7.09
N ASN A 16 23.16 -34.07 -7.29
CA ASN A 16 24.12 -34.86 -8.05
C ASN A 16 25.20 -35.38 -7.09
N PHE A 17 25.36 -36.70 -7.01
CA PHE A 17 26.22 -37.34 -6.01
C PHE A 17 26.61 -38.76 -6.44
N ARG A 18 27.61 -39.33 -5.77
CA ARG A 18 27.91 -40.76 -5.88
C ARG A 18 27.10 -41.54 -4.86
N GLY A 19 26.17 -42.35 -5.34
CA GLY A 19 25.26 -43.15 -4.52
C GLY A 19 25.98 -44.05 -3.51
N GLU A 20 26.97 -44.81 -3.96
CA GLU A 20 27.76 -45.73 -3.12
C GLU A 20 28.49 -45.05 -1.96
N ASP A 21 28.88 -43.78 -2.12
CA ASP A 21 29.66 -43.07 -1.10
C ASP A 21 28.77 -42.38 -0.06
N THR A 22 27.70 -41.72 -0.52
CA THR A 22 27.03 -40.70 0.29
C THR A 22 25.54 -40.93 0.49
N ARG A 23 24.89 -41.84 -0.28
CA ARG A 23 23.43 -42.00 -0.28
C ARG A 23 22.87 -42.28 1.10
N ALA A 24 23.42 -43.29 1.79
CA ALA A 24 22.89 -43.76 3.08
C ALA A 24 23.36 -42.94 4.29
N ILE A 25 24.32 -42.03 4.10
CA ILE A 25 24.97 -41.30 5.20
C ILE A 25 24.62 -39.82 5.11
N PHE A 26 25.16 -39.12 4.12
CA PHE A 26 25.04 -37.67 4.04
C PHE A 26 23.86 -37.23 3.16
N THR A 27 23.72 -37.81 1.98
CA THR A 27 22.79 -37.34 0.95
C THR A 27 21.32 -37.61 1.31
N CYS A 28 21.01 -38.72 2.00
CA CYS A 28 19.65 -38.96 2.51
C CYS A 28 19.23 -37.90 3.54
N HIS A 29 20.13 -37.50 4.44
CA HIS A 29 19.88 -36.45 5.41
C HIS A 29 19.76 -35.07 4.76
N LEU A 30 20.57 -34.80 3.74
CA LEU A 30 20.44 -33.59 2.93
C LEU A 30 19.11 -33.52 2.19
N TYR A 31 18.70 -34.62 1.57
CA TYR A 31 17.40 -34.72 0.92
C TYR A 31 16.25 -34.52 1.92
N ASP A 32 16.30 -35.19 3.08
CA ASP A 32 15.30 -35.01 4.12
C ASP A 32 15.23 -33.57 4.64
N ALA A 33 16.38 -32.91 4.79
CA ALA A 33 16.44 -31.51 5.20
C ALA A 33 15.83 -30.56 4.15
N LEU A 34 16.15 -30.75 2.87
CA LEU A 34 15.64 -29.92 1.78
C LEU A 34 14.15 -30.20 1.49
N PHE A 35 13.78 -31.46 1.31
CA PHE A 35 12.44 -31.88 0.90
C PHE A 35 11.46 -31.99 2.09
N LYS A 36 11.80 -32.74 3.14
CA LYS A 36 10.85 -32.98 4.24
C LYS A 36 10.75 -31.79 5.19
N ARG A 37 11.88 -31.20 5.59
CA ARG A 37 11.92 -30.10 6.58
C ARG A 37 11.63 -28.74 5.95
N LYS A 38 12.30 -28.39 4.84
CA LYS A 38 12.16 -27.07 4.19
C LYS A 38 11.15 -27.03 3.03
N LYS A 39 10.62 -28.17 2.59
CA LYS A 39 9.58 -28.28 1.54
C LYS A 39 10.01 -27.81 0.15
N PHE A 40 11.31 -27.81 -0.15
CA PHE A 40 11.78 -27.58 -1.52
C PHE A 40 11.43 -28.76 -2.41
N ARG A 41 11.04 -28.49 -3.67
CA ARG A 41 10.86 -29.55 -4.68
C ARG A 41 12.22 -30.09 -5.11
N THR A 42 12.74 -31.02 -4.33
CA THR A 42 14.08 -31.59 -4.53
C THR A 42 13.98 -32.90 -5.28
N PHE A 43 14.73 -33.02 -6.37
CA PHE A 43 14.93 -34.27 -7.07
C PHE A 43 16.16 -34.98 -6.53
N ILE A 44 15.99 -36.26 -6.16
CA ILE A 44 17.08 -37.20 -5.87
C ILE A 44 16.89 -38.39 -6.79
N ASP A 45 17.97 -38.83 -7.44
CA ASP A 45 17.91 -40.05 -8.25
C ASP A 45 17.79 -41.27 -7.32
N ASP A 46 16.58 -41.82 -7.29
CA ASP A 46 16.24 -43.04 -6.57
C ASP A 46 16.59 -44.22 -7.47
N GLU A 47 17.46 -45.11 -6.99
CA GLU A 47 17.99 -46.20 -7.79
C GLU A 47 16.93 -47.30 -8.01
N GLU A 48 16.07 -47.10 -9.00
CA GLU A 48 15.36 -48.18 -9.71
C GLU A 48 15.54 -48.13 -11.24
N LEU A 49 16.18 -47.11 -11.81
CA LEU A 49 16.55 -47.10 -13.23
C LEU A 49 17.85 -47.87 -13.47
N ARG A 50 17.79 -49.19 -13.32
CA ARG A 50 18.86 -50.10 -13.75
C ARG A 50 18.95 -50.17 -15.29
N ARG A 51 20.18 -49.95 -15.77
CA ARG A 51 20.83 -50.41 -17.03
C ARG A 51 20.42 -49.73 -18.34
N GLY A 52 21.19 -48.70 -18.68
CA GLY A 52 21.42 -48.19 -20.03
C GLY A 52 22.48 -47.09 -19.97
N ASP A 53 23.44 -47.07 -20.90
CA ASP A 53 24.62 -46.18 -20.91
C ASP A 53 24.32 -44.68 -21.13
N GLU A 54 23.04 -44.30 -21.12
CA GLU A 54 22.53 -42.96 -21.44
C GLU A 54 21.75 -42.36 -20.27
N ILE A 55 21.89 -41.04 -20.07
CA ILE A 55 21.09 -40.28 -19.09
C ILE A 55 19.62 -40.42 -19.50
N SER A 56 18.76 -40.89 -18.59
CA SER A 56 17.34 -41.06 -18.93
C SER A 56 16.73 -39.71 -19.35
N PRO A 57 15.82 -39.68 -20.33
CA PRO A 57 15.14 -38.43 -20.72
C PRO A 57 14.44 -37.73 -19.55
N ALA A 58 13.98 -38.51 -18.56
CA ALA A 58 13.40 -38.00 -17.33
C ALA A 58 14.43 -37.25 -16.46
N LEU A 59 15.64 -37.78 -16.35
CA LEU A 59 16.75 -37.19 -15.60
C LEU A 59 17.29 -35.93 -16.28
N LEU A 60 17.45 -35.93 -17.60
CA LEU A 60 17.77 -34.72 -18.36
C LEU A 60 16.73 -33.62 -18.14
N LYS A 61 15.45 -33.98 -18.14
CA LYS A 61 14.36 -33.04 -17.86
C LYS A 61 14.38 -32.54 -16.42
N ALA A 62 14.78 -33.37 -15.46
CA ALA A 62 14.93 -32.96 -14.06
C ALA A 62 16.08 -31.96 -13.89
N ILE A 63 17.25 -32.21 -14.50
CA ILE A 63 18.39 -31.29 -14.50
C ILE A 63 17.98 -29.95 -15.14
N GLN A 64 17.45 -30.00 -16.37
CA GLN A 64 17.07 -28.81 -17.13
C GLN A 64 15.89 -28.03 -16.52
N GLY A 65 15.06 -28.70 -15.72
CA GLY A 65 13.89 -28.14 -15.06
C GLY A 65 14.16 -27.65 -13.63
N SER A 66 15.37 -27.85 -13.10
CA SER A 66 15.78 -27.39 -11.77
C SER A 66 16.39 -25.99 -11.83
N LYS A 67 16.32 -25.22 -10.73
CA LYS A 67 16.96 -23.90 -10.63
C LYS A 67 18.38 -23.99 -10.04
N ILE A 68 18.55 -24.89 -9.09
CA ILE A 68 19.80 -25.11 -8.37
C ILE A 68 20.20 -26.58 -8.48
N SER A 69 21.48 -26.85 -8.71
CA SER A 69 22.07 -28.18 -8.53
C SER A 69 23.07 -28.17 -7.38
N VAL A 70 22.88 -29.06 -6.41
CA VAL A 70 23.86 -29.33 -5.36
C VAL A 70 24.69 -30.52 -5.81
N VAL A 71 26.00 -30.30 -5.98
CA VAL A 71 26.95 -31.32 -6.46
C VAL A 71 27.80 -31.78 -5.29
N VAL A 72 27.62 -33.02 -4.86
CA VAL A 72 28.36 -33.61 -3.73
C VAL A 72 29.54 -34.42 -4.27
N PHE A 73 30.72 -33.82 -4.25
CA PHE A 73 31.97 -34.49 -4.57
C PHE A 73 32.41 -35.36 -3.39
N SER A 74 32.58 -36.64 -3.66
CA SER A 74 33.09 -37.66 -2.73
C SER A 74 34.29 -38.39 -3.33
N LYS A 75 34.94 -39.24 -2.53
CA LYS A 75 36.16 -39.97 -2.90
C LYS A 75 36.08 -40.70 -4.25
N ASP A 76 34.96 -41.39 -4.53
CA ASP A 76 34.76 -42.25 -5.70
C ASP A 76 33.74 -41.62 -6.68
N TYR A 77 33.49 -40.32 -6.56
CA TYR A 77 32.61 -39.60 -7.48
C TYR A 77 33.12 -39.65 -8.93
N ALA A 78 34.43 -39.42 -9.11
CA ALA A 78 35.05 -39.37 -10.43
C ALA A 78 35.23 -40.73 -11.12
N SER A 79 34.98 -41.85 -10.43
CA SER A 79 34.98 -43.17 -11.06
C SER A 79 33.65 -43.50 -11.75
N SER A 80 32.62 -42.65 -11.57
CA SER A 80 31.29 -42.84 -12.15
C SER A 80 31.11 -42.02 -13.43
N LYS A 81 31.08 -42.71 -14.58
CA LYS A 81 30.71 -42.13 -15.88
C LYS A 81 29.40 -41.33 -15.79
N TRP A 82 28.44 -41.87 -15.04
CA TRP A 82 27.11 -41.28 -14.90
C TRP A 82 27.17 -39.94 -14.14
N CYS A 83 27.85 -39.90 -12.99
CA CYS A 83 28.00 -38.66 -12.21
C CYS A 83 28.66 -37.54 -13.04
N LEU A 84 29.69 -37.89 -13.83
CA LEU A 84 30.40 -36.93 -14.69
C LEU A 84 29.55 -36.46 -15.87
N ASN A 85 28.76 -37.35 -16.46
CA ASN A 85 27.83 -36.99 -17.53
C ASN A 85 26.74 -36.04 -17.04
N GLU A 86 26.20 -36.28 -15.85
CA GLU A 86 25.28 -35.34 -15.20
C GLU A 86 25.96 -34.00 -14.92
N LEU A 87 27.19 -34.00 -14.39
CA LEU A 87 27.94 -32.77 -14.12
C LEU A 87 28.15 -31.91 -15.36
N VAL A 88 28.53 -32.54 -16.49
CA VAL A 88 28.64 -31.84 -17.78
C VAL A 88 27.31 -31.21 -18.16
N LYS A 89 26.18 -31.92 -17.97
CA LYS A 89 24.85 -31.37 -18.29
C LYS A 89 24.41 -30.25 -17.35
N ILE A 90 24.78 -30.33 -16.08
CA ILE A 90 24.54 -29.27 -15.10
C ILE A 90 25.30 -28.00 -15.52
N LEU A 91 26.55 -28.14 -15.97
CA LEU A 91 27.34 -27.01 -16.48
C LEU A 91 26.80 -26.44 -17.80
N ASP A 92 26.35 -27.30 -18.72
CA ASP A 92 25.63 -26.86 -19.92
C ASP A 92 24.43 -25.97 -19.52
N CYS A 93 23.66 -26.38 -18.50
CA CYS A 93 22.51 -25.61 -17.99
C CYS A 93 22.91 -24.30 -17.30
N LYS A 94 24.04 -24.28 -16.56
CA LYS A 94 24.59 -23.05 -15.97
C LYS A 94 24.88 -22.02 -17.06
N ASN A 95 25.55 -22.44 -18.12
CA ASN A 95 25.99 -21.55 -19.20
C ASN A 95 24.83 -21.07 -20.09
N MET A 96 23.80 -21.90 -20.29
CA MET A 96 22.67 -21.57 -21.18
C MET A 96 21.47 -20.93 -20.46
N LYS A 97 21.23 -21.24 -19.19
CA LYS A 97 19.98 -20.90 -18.47
C LYS A 97 20.20 -20.21 -17.12
N GLY A 98 21.44 -19.87 -16.77
CA GLY A 98 21.76 -19.24 -15.48
C GLY A 98 21.54 -20.17 -14.27
N HIS A 99 21.60 -21.49 -14.50
CA HIS A 99 21.46 -22.51 -13.46
C HIS A 99 22.53 -22.34 -12.38
N ILE A 100 22.14 -22.37 -11.10
CA ILE A 100 23.08 -22.18 -9.99
C ILE A 100 23.65 -23.52 -9.56
N ILE A 101 24.97 -23.59 -9.40
CA ILE A 101 25.65 -24.78 -8.88
C ILE A 101 26.20 -24.48 -7.48
N ILE A 102 25.97 -25.39 -6.54
CA ILE A 102 26.55 -25.36 -5.19
C ILE A 102 27.40 -26.61 -5.01
N PRO A 103 28.74 -26.51 -5.10
CA PRO A 103 29.61 -27.64 -4.86
C PRO A 103 29.76 -27.92 -3.36
N VAL A 104 29.71 -29.19 -2.99
CA VAL A 104 29.94 -29.71 -1.64
C VAL A 104 31.07 -30.72 -1.71
N PHE A 105 32.18 -30.44 -1.04
CA PHE A 105 33.37 -31.27 -1.01
C PHE A 105 33.34 -32.15 0.25
N TYR A 106 32.80 -33.36 0.12
CA TYR A 106 32.56 -34.30 1.21
C TYR A 106 33.67 -35.36 1.30
N GLY A 107 34.55 -35.22 2.29
CA GLY A 107 35.73 -36.08 2.45
C GLY A 107 36.81 -35.90 1.37
N VAL A 108 36.74 -34.84 0.56
CA VAL A 108 37.70 -34.50 -0.49
C VAL A 108 38.03 -33.00 -0.45
N SER A 109 39.21 -32.60 -0.93
CA SER A 109 39.56 -31.19 -1.04
C SER A 109 39.17 -30.61 -2.41
N PRO A 110 38.82 -29.31 -2.51
CA PRO A 110 38.56 -28.66 -3.79
C PRO A 110 39.76 -28.72 -4.75
N SER A 111 40.97 -28.71 -4.20
CA SER A 111 42.21 -28.81 -4.99
C SER A 111 42.34 -30.19 -5.66
N ASP A 112 42.00 -31.26 -4.94
CA ASP A 112 42.01 -32.62 -5.49
C ASP A 112 40.98 -32.80 -6.61
N VAL A 113 39.79 -32.20 -6.47
CA VAL A 113 38.77 -32.20 -7.53
C VAL A 113 39.24 -31.37 -8.73
N ARG A 114 39.84 -30.21 -8.49
CA ARG A 114 40.31 -29.27 -9.52
C ARG A 114 41.41 -29.84 -10.40
N HIS A 115 42.40 -30.48 -9.78
CA HIS A 115 43.58 -31.01 -10.46
C HIS A 115 43.47 -32.51 -10.72
N GLN A 116 42.37 -33.15 -10.29
CA GLN A 116 42.16 -34.59 -10.34
C GLN A 116 43.35 -35.34 -9.72
N THR A 117 43.74 -34.92 -8.51
CA THR A 117 44.86 -35.48 -7.73
C THR A 117 44.36 -36.24 -6.50
N GLY A 118 45.29 -36.85 -5.75
CA GLY A 118 44.96 -37.57 -4.52
C GLY A 118 44.04 -38.78 -4.76
N ILE A 119 43.20 -39.08 -3.77
CA ILE A 119 42.25 -40.21 -3.82
C ILE A 119 41.23 -40.02 -4.95
N PHE A 120 40.77 -38.79 -5.15
CA PHE A 120 39.82 -38.44 -6.21
C PHE A 120 40.42 -38.69 -7.61
N GLY A 121 41.69 -38.32 -7.79
CA GLY A 121 42.45 -38.56 -9.02
C GLY A 121 42.62 -40.03 -9.37
N VAL A 122 42.78 -40.91 -8.37
CA VAL A 122 42.85 -42.37 -8.60
C VAL A 122 41.54 -42.88 -9.19
N GLY A 123 40.40 -42.39 -8.70
CA GLY A 123 39.08 -42.71 -9.27
C GLY A 123 38.94 -42.26 -10.72
N PHE A 124 39.33 -41.01 -11.00
CA PHE A 124 39.28 -40.45 -12.36
C PHE A 124 40.23 -41.16 -13.33
N GLY A 125 41.45 -41.48 -12.91
CA GLY A 125 42.46 -42.13 -13.75
C GLY A 125 42.04 -43.53 -14.22
N LYS A 126 41.31 -44.28 -13.38
CA LYS A 126 40.71 -45.57 -13.79
C LYS A 126 39.70 -45.38 -14.91
N LEU A 127 38.86 -44.35 -14.82
CA LEU A 127 37.85 -44.05 -15.83
C LEU A 127 38.50 -43.52 -17.12
N GLU A 128 39.51 -42.66 -17.01
CA GLU A 128 40.30 -42.16 -18.14
C GLU A 128 40.96 -43.31 -18.90
N GLN A 129 41.50 -44.32 -18.20
CA GLN A 129 42.02 -45.54 -18.82
C GLN A 129 40.94 -46.34 -19.56
N GLN A 130 39.74 -46.45 -18.98
CA GLN A 130 38.62 -47.19 -19.57
C GLN A 130 38.08 -46.52 -20.85
N PHE A 131 38.13 -45.19 -20.91
CA PHE A 131 37.60 -44.39 -22.03
C PHE A 131 38.70 -43.77 -22.90
N LYS A 132 39.87 -44.41 -22.97
CA LYS A 132 41.02 -43.97 -23.78
C LYS A 132 40.69 -43.71 -25.25
N GLU A 133 39.77 -44.47 -25.81
CA GLU A 133 39.33 -44.35 -27.21
C GLU A 133 38.36 -43.18 -27.42
N GLN A 134 37.92 -42.50 -26.36
CA GLN A 134 37.00 -41.35 -26.41
C GLN A 134 37.62 -40.10 -25.73
N PRO A 135 38.75 -39.58 -26.25
CA PRO A 135 39.51 -38.51 -25.59
C PRO A 135 38.71 -37.21 -25.44
N GLU A 136 37.77 -36.93 -26.36
CA GLU A 136 36.91 -35.75 -26.25
C GLU A 136 35.96 -35.82 -25.05
N MET A 137 35.46 -37.01 -24.71
CA MET A 137 34.55 -37.22 -23.59
C MET A 137 35.29 -37.01 -22.26
N VAL A 138 36.49 -37.61 -22.14
CA VAL A 138 37.37 -37.44 -20.98
C VAL A 138 37.75 -35.97 -20.79
N ARG A 139 38.04 -35.25 -21.88
CA ARG A 139 38.34 -33.81 -21.83
C ARG A 139 37.15 -33.02 -21.26
N LYS A 140 35.93 -33.27 -21.74
CA LYS A 140 34.72 -32.62 -21.21
C LYS A 140 34.53 -32.88 -19.71
N TRP A 141 34.79 -34.10 -19.24
CA TRP A 141 34.72 -34.40 -17.81
C TRP A 141 35.78 -33.66 -17.00
N ARG A 142 37.01 -33.59 -17.51
CA ARG A 142 38.12 -32.87 -16.88
C ARG A 142 37.80 -31.37 -16.75
N ASP A 143 37.30 -30.78 -17.84
CA ASP A 143 36.89 -29.38 -17.88
C ASP A 143 35.74 -29.13 -16.88
N ALA A 144 34.76 -30.03 -16.83
CA ALA A 144 33.62 -29.95 -15.92
C ALA A 144 34.03 -30.01 -14.43
N LEU A 145 34.90 -30.94 -14.06
CA LEU A 145 35.45 -31.03 -12.70
C LEU A 145 36.24 -29.78 -12.33
N THR A 146 37.04 -29.28 -13.27
CA THR A 146 37.84 -28.07 -13.06
C THR A 146 36.94 -26.85 -12.85
N GLU A 147 35.94 -26.63 -13.71
CA GLU A 147 35.06 -25.47 -13.63
C GLU A 147 34.19 -25.48 -12.38
N SER A 148 33.60 -26.63 -12.04
CA SER A 148 32.76 -26.77 -10.84
C SER A 148 33.55 -26.59 -9.54
N SER A 149 34.83 -26.96 -9.52
CA SER A 149 35.72 -26.76 -8.36
C SER A 149 36.11 -25.29 -8.12
N HIS A 150 35.99 -24.41 -9.12
CA HIS A 150 36.28 -22.98 -8.96
C HIS A 150 35.11 -22.22 -8.32
N LEU A 151 33.93 -22.83 -8.26
CA LEU A 151 32.75 -22.22 -7.66
C LEU A 151 32.87 -22.25 -6.13
N ALA A 152 32.39 -21.18 -5.49
CA ALA A 152 32.30 -21.13 -4.03
C ALA A 152 31.34 -22.22 -3.53
N GLY A 153 31.82 -23.05 -2.61
CA GLY A 153 31.11 -24.21 -2.08
C GLY A 153 31.43 -24.49 -0.62
N HIS A 154 31.00 -25.67 -0.15
CA HIS A 154 31.13 -26.09 1.24
C HIS A 154 32.07 -27.27 1.37
N GLU A 155 33.09 -27.15 2.21
CA GLU A 155 34.04 -28.23 2.50
C GLU A 155 33.68 -28.89 3.83
N SER A 156 33.42 -30.20 3.82
CA SER A 156 33.05 -30.97 5.02
C SER A 156 34.07 -30.87 6.15
N THR A 157 35.36 -30.78 5.84
CA THR A 157 36.47 -30.66 6.81
C THR A 157 36.43 -29.37 7.63
N LYS A 158 35.69 -28.35 7.19
CA LYS A 158 35.53 -27.08 7.90
C LYS A 158 34.46 -27.12 8.99
N PHE A 159 33.70 -28.22 9.09
CA PHE A 159 32.60 -28.37 10.04
C PHE A 159 32.92 -29.47 11.07
N ARG A 160 32.41 -29.32 12.30
CA ARG A 160 32.64 -30.33 13.35
C ARG A 160 31.82 -31.60 13.13
N HIS A 161 30.59 -31.46 12.64
CA HIS A 161 29.66 -32.55 12.39
C HIS A 161 28.82 -32.28 11.14
N ASP A 162 28.36 -33.34 10.47
CA ASP A 162 27.57 -33.27 9.23
C ASP A 162 26.29 -32.45 9.38
N ALA A 163 25.66 -32.43 10.56
CA ALA A 163 24.47 -31.62 10.81
C ALA A 163 24.72 -30.12 10.56
N GLN A 164 25.87 -29.59 10.97
CA GLN A 164 26.21 -28.18 10.73
C GLN A 164 26.44 -27.88 9.24
N LEU A 165 27.07 -28.81 8.53
CA LEU A 165 27.25 -28.72 7.08
C LEU A 165 25.89 -28.74 6.37
N LEU A 166 24.98 -29.63 6.77
CA LEU A 166 23.63 -29.73 6.22
C LEU A 166 22.86 -28.43 6.39
N ASP A 167 22.81 -27.89 7.61
CA ASP A 167 22.14 -26.63 7.89
C ASP A 167 22.71 -25.49 7.03
N LYS A 168 24.03 -25.48 6.84
CA LYS A 168 24.69 -24.44 6.03
C LYS A 168 24.35 -24.54 4.54
N ILE A 169 24.30 -25.76 4.00
CA ILE A 169 23.91 -26.00 2.60
C ILE A 169 22.44 -25.61 2.40
N VAL A 170 21.56 -26.00 3.31
CA VAL A 170 20.13 -25.67 3.26
C VAL A 170 19.91 -24.16 3.30
N GLU A 171 20.64 -23.45 4.17
CA GLU A 171 20.61 -21.99 4.24
C GLU A 171 21.10 -21.34 2.93
N ASP A 172 22.18 -21.86 2.33
CA ASP A 172 22.73 -21.34 1.07
C ASP A 172 21.76 -21.57 -0.11
N VAL A 173 21.13 -22.75 -0.18
CA VAL A 173 20.06 -23.05 -1.15
C VAL A 173 18.90 -22.07 -0.99
N LEU A 174 18.42 -21.86 0.25
CA LEU A 174 17.32 -20.93 0.53
C LEU A 174 17.66 -19.52 0.04
N LYS A 175 18.83 -18.98 0.44
CA LYS A 175 19.26 -17.63 0.03
C LYS A 175 19.40 -17.47 -1.48
N LYS A 176 19.88 -18.52 -2.18
CA LYS A 176 20.01 -18.50 -3.64
C LYS A 176 18.64 -18.58 -4.32
N LEU A 177 17.70 -19.37 -3.81
CA LEU A 177 16.33 -19.42 -4.30
C LEU A 177 15.59 -18.10 -4.05
N GLU A 178 15.72 -17.50 -2.88
CA GLU A 178 15.15 -16.19 -2.54
C GLU A 178 15.65 -15.09 -3.49
N LYS A 179 16.94 -15.09 -3.82
CA LYS A 179 17.48 -14.13 -4.81
C LYS A 179 16.90 -14.34 -6.21
N LEU A 180 16.60 -15.59 -6.58
CA LEU A 180 15.97 -15.93 -7.86
C LEU A 180 14.47 -15.60 -7.87
N THR A 181 13.78 -15.69 -6.73
CA THR A 181 12.37 -15.27 -6.62
C THR A 181 12.27 -13.75 -6.59
N VAL A 182 13.13 -13.03 -5.86
CA VAL A 182 13.12 -11.55 -5.86
C VAL A 182 13.40 -10.95 -7.25
N SER A 183 14.11 -11.66 -8.13
CA SER A 183 14.33 -11.21 -9.51
C SER A 183 13.20 -11.59 -10.50
N THR A 184 12.30 -12.51 -10.11
CA THR A 184 11.17 -12.96 -10.95
C THR A 184 9.80 -12.50 -10.42
N ASP A 185 9.68 -12.35 -9.11
CA ASP A 185 8.61 -11.65 -8.42
C ASP A 185 8.91 -10.15 -8.47
N SER A 186 8.65 -9.59 -9.65
CA SER A 186 8.08 -8.24 -9.69
C SER A 186 6.82 -8.28 -8.83
N SER A 187 6.99 -7.95 -7.54
CA SER A 187 5.98 -7.72 -6.51
C SER A 187 4.57 -8.04 -7.01
N ASN A 188 4.10 -9.26 -6.75
CA ASN A 188 2.70 -9.65 -6.99
C ASN A 188 1.80 -8.53 -6.47
N GLY A 189 1.24 -7.66 -7.32
CA GLY A 189 0.11 -6.74 -7.08
C GLY A 189 -0.04 -5.99 -5.74
N LEU A 190 0.97 -5.98 -4.85
CA LEU A 190 0.85 -5.54 -3.47
C LEU A 190 1.51 -4.18 -3.32
N VAL A 191 0.84 -3.19 -3.90
CA VAL A 191 1.27 -1.80 -3.86
C VAL A 191 1.23 -1.27 -2.42
N GLY A 192 2.28 -0.56 -2.01
CA GLY A 192 2.35 0.08 -0.69
C GLY A 192 2.45 -0.88 0.49
N LEU A 193 2.71 -2.17 0.24
CA LEU A 193 2.74 -3.15 1.32
C LEU A 193 4.08 -3.17 2.06
N ASN A 194 5.19 -3.00 1.33
CA ASN A 194 6.52 -2.93 1.93
C ASN A 194 6.64 -1.74 2.89
N SER A 195 6.11 -0.57 2.52
CA SER A 195 6.11 0.62 3.38
C SER A 195 5.36 0.36 4.70
N ARG A 196 4.22 -0.32 4.64
CA ARG A 196 3.42 -0.71 5.81
C ARG A 196 4.09 -1.80 6.66
N ILE A 197 4.78 -2.74 6.04
CA ILE A 197 5.57 -3.72 6.80
C ILE A 197 6.71 -3.04 7.54
N GLU A 198 7.43 -2.10 6.91
CA GLU A 198 8.46 -1.31 7.61
C GLU A 198 7.88 -0.51 8.79
N GLN A 199 6.64 -0.02 8.68
CA GLN A 199 5.96 0.64 9.80
C GLN A 199 5.60 -0.33 10.93
N ILE A 200 5.24 -1.58 10.63
CA ILE A 200 4.87 -2.60 11.64
C ILE A 200 6.09 -3.28 12.28
N LYS A 201 7.23 -3.36 11.57
CA LYS A 201 8.45 -4.01 12.09
C LYS A 201 8.87 -3.56 13.50
N PRO A 202 8.86 -2.26 13.85
CA PRO A 202 9.16 -1.82 15.22
C PRO A 202 8.21 -2.42 16.27
N PHE A 203 6.93 -2.59 15.92
CA PHE A 203 5.91 -3.16 16.81
C PHE A 203 6.16 -4.64 17.08
N LEU A 204 6.67 -5.36 16.07
CA LEU A 204 7.07 -6.76 16.17
C LEU A 204 8.37 -6.95 16.98
N CYS A 205 9.17 -5.90 17.23
CA CYS A 205 10.44 -5.96 17.98
C CYS A 205 11.28 -7.21 17.64
N MET A 206 11.55 -7.44 16.36
CA MET A 206 12.21 -8.66 15.87
C MET A 206 13.61 -8.89 16.50
N ASP A 207 14.26 -7.83 16.97
CA ASP A 207 15.59 -7.85 17.58
C ASP A 207 15.60 -8.25 19.07
N SER A 208 14.45 -8.25 19.75
CA SER A 208 14.34 -8.59 21.17
C SER A 208 13.95 -10.06 21.34
N SER A 209 14.88 -10.91 21.77
CA SER A 209 14.65 -12.35 21.97
C SER A 209 13.89 -12.70 23.25
N ASP A 210 13.68 -11.77 24.16
CA ASP A 210 13.46 -12.14 25.57
C ASP A 210 11.99 -12.20 26.00
N THR A 211 11.06 -11.72 25.16
CA THR A 211 9.62 -11.66 25.48
C THR A 211 8.74 -12.19 24.36
N VAL A 212 7.55 -12.67 24.73
CA VAL A 212 6.45 -12.97 23.80
C VAL A 212 5.70 -11.67 23.54
N GLN A 213 5.45 -11.34 22.27
CA GLN A 213 4.73 -10.11 21.92
C GLN A 213 3.48 -10.42 21.09
N ILE A 214 2.42 -9.68 21.38
CA ILE A 214 1.18 -9.67 20.60
C ILE A 214 1.01 -8.30 19.94
N VAL A 215 0.73 -8.29 18.64
CA VAL A 215 0.52 -7.09 17.82
C VAL A 215 -0.88 -7.15 17.21
N GLY A 216 -1.66 -6.10 17.42
CA GLY A 216 -3.00 -5.97 16.86
C GLY A 216 -3.01 -5.11 15.60
N ILE A 217 -3.59 -5.60 14.52
CA ILE A 217 -3.81 -4.86 13.26
C ILE A 217 -5.30 -4.55 13.14
N TRP A 218 -5.65 -3.27 13.22
CA TRP A 218 -7.05 -2.82 13.23
C TRP A 218 -7.38 -1.87 12.07
N GLY A 219 -8.63 -1.89 11.61
CA GLY A 219 -9.12 -1.00 10.55
C GLY A 219 -10.42 -1.47 9.89
N MET A 220 -10.97 -0.63 9.02
CA MET A 220 -12.23 -0.89 8.32
C MET A 220 -12.17 -2.17 7.45
N GLY A 221 -13.32 -2.79 7.17
CA GLY A 221 -13.40 -3.91 6.22
C GLY A 221 -12.88 -3.50 4.83
N GLY A 222 -12.15 -4.39 4.14
CA GLY A 222 -11.63 -4.12 2.79
C GLY A 222 -10.33 -3.30 2.71
N ILE A 223 -9.84 -2.74 3.83
CA ILE A 223 -8.63 -1.88 3.84
C ILE A 223 -7.31 -2.63 3.59
N GLY A 224 -7.32 -3.98 3.53
CA GLY A 224 -6.13 -4.80 3.30
C GLY A 224 -5.45 -5.36 4.55
N LYS A 225 -6.15 -5.47 5.70
CA LYS A 225 -5.60 -6.08 6.93
C LYS A 225 -5.12 -7.52 6.71
N THR A 226 -5.98 -8.36 6.12
CA THR A 226 -5.66 -9.75 5.80
C THR A 226 -4.43 -9.83 4.91
N THR A 227 -4.38 -8.99 3.87
CA THR A 227 -3.25 -8.89 2.94
C THR A 227 -1.95 -8.50 3.64
N LEU A 228 -2.00 -7.54 4.57
CA LEU A 228 -0.85 -7.12 5.36
C LEU A 228 -0.36 -8.23 6.30
N ALA A 229 -1.30 -8.92 6.96
CA ALA A 229 -0.97 -10.05 7.83
C ALA A 229 -0.38 -11.24 7.07
N THR A 230 -0.90 -11.54 5.86
CA THR A 230 -0.33 -12.53 4.95
C THR A 230 1.11 -12.19 4.60
N ALA A 231 1.40 -10.94 4.22
CA ALA A 231 2.75 -10.58 3.84
C ALA A 231 3.73 -10.55 5.02
N ILE A 232 3.28 -10.17 6.23
CA ILE A 232 4.09 -10.33 7.46
C ILE A 232 4.42 -11.81 7.67
N PHE A 233 3.44 -12.71 7.51
CA PHE A 233 3.68 -14.13 7.64
C PHE A 233 4.68 -14.65 6.60
N ASP A 234 4.49 -14.28 5.33
CA ASP A 234 5.37 -14.72 4.24
C ASP A 234 6.80 -14.21 4.42
N GLN A 235 6.95 -12.95 4.84
CA GLN A 235 8.26 -12.32 5.01
C GLN A 235 9.04 -12.86 6.22
N PHE A 236 8.39 -13.06 7.37
CA PHE A 236 9.09 -13.36 8.63
C PHE A 236 8.99 -14.82 9.05
N SER A 237 8.14 -15.66 8.45
CA SER A 237 7.92 -17.03 8.94
C SER A 237 9.17 -17.92 8.91
N SER A 238 10.19 -17.58 8.12
CA SER A 238 11.47 -18.31 8.07
C SER A 238 12.35 -18.09 9.31
N GLU A 239 12.12 -17.02 10.08
CA GLU A 239 12.87 -16.67 11.29
C GLU A 239 12.35 -17.34 12.58
N PHE A 240 11.30 -18.17 12.47
CA PHE A 240 10.63 -18.84 13.57
C PHE A 240 10.67 -20.36 13.39
N GLU A 241 10.75 -21.08 14.51
CA GLU A 241 10.80 -22.55 14.53
C GLU A 241 9.42 -23.16 14.27
N GLY A 242 8.36 -22.51 14.77
CA GLY A 242 6.98 -22.89 14.55
C GLY A 242 6.17 -21.75 13.95
N ARG A 243 5.30 -22.06 12.99
CA ARG A 243 4.51 -21.04 12.28
C ARG A 243 3.08 -21.48 12.06
N CYS A 244 2.13 -20.59 12.25
CA CYS A 244 0.72 -20.86 12.00
C CYS A 244 0.02 -19.61 11.46
N PHE A 245 -0.70 -19.77 10.35
CA PHE A 245 -1.60 -18.74 9.82
C PHE A 245 -3.02 -19.29 9.86
N PHE A 246 -3.89 -18.62 10.61
CA PHE A 246 -5.30 -18.94 10.70
C PHE A 246 -6.10 -17.86 9.97
N SER A 247 -6.59 -18.20 8.77
CA SER A 247 -7.47 -17.34 8.00
C SER A 247 -8.91 -17.37 8.55
N ASP A 248 -9.61 -16.24 8.50
CA ASP A 248 -11.04 -16.11 8.78
C ASP A 248 -11.51 -16.81 10.08
N VAL A 249 -10.90 -16.41 11.20
CA VAL A 249 -11.17 -16.95 12.54
C VAL A 249 -12.65 -16.81 12.91
N ARG A 250 -13.27 -15.69 12.54
CA ARG A 250 -14.71 -15.46 12.72
C ARG A 250 -15.53 -16.61 12.15
N ARG A 251 -15.39 -16.90 10.86
CA ARG A 251 -16.18 -17.93 10.17
C ARG A 251 -15.90 -19.33 10.73
N ASN A 252 -14.63 -19.65 10.94
CA ASN A 252 -14.22 -20.98 11.42
C ASN A 252 -14.69 -21.27 12.86
N SER A 253 -14.83 -20.24 13.70
CA SER A 253 -15.37 -20.38 15.04
C SER A 253 -16.90 -20.60 15.08
N GLU A 254 -17.61 -20.15 14.03
CA GLU A 254 -19.07 -20.25 13.92
C GLU A 254 -19.52 -21.57 13.26
N THR A 255 -18.65 -22.19 12.45
CA THR A 255 -18.92 -23.47 11.77
C THR A 255 -18.76 -24.67 12.71
N GLY A 256 -19.56 -24.81 13.77
CA GLY A 256 -19.85 -26.06 14.52
C GLY A 256 -18.69 -26.92 15.09
N VAL A 257 -17.43 -26.64 14.77
CA VAL A 257 -16.23 -27.46 15.00
C VAL A 257 -15.54 -27.08 16.32
N GLY A 258 -15.94 -25.96 16.94
CA GLY A 258 -15.51 -25.52 18.27
C GLY A 258 -14.09 -24.95 18.30
N LEU A 259 -13.85 -24.01 19.23
CA LEU A 259 -12.54 -23.36 19.42
C LEU A 259 -11.45 -24.35 19.83
N GLU A 260 -11.80 -25.40 20.57
CA GLU A 260 -10.88 -26.44 21.00
C GLU A 260 -10.24 -27.18 19.81
N HIS A 261 -11.01 -27.49 18.77
CA HIS A 261 -10.47 -28.15 17.58
C HIS A 261 -9.50 -27.23 16.83
N LEU A 262 -9.83 -25.95 16.71
CA LEU A 262 -8.97 -24.96 16.06
C LEU A 262 -7.65 -24.79 16.84
N GLN A 263 -7.70 -24.78 18.17
CA GLN A 263 -6.50 -24.75 19.00
C GLN A 263 -5.61 -25.98 18.79
N LYS A 264 -6.20 -27.18 18.70
CA LYS A 264 -5.45 -28.41 18.36
C LYS A 264 -4.81 -28.32 16.98
N GLN A 265 -5.53 -27.78 16.00
CA GLN A 265 -5.01 -27.56 14.65
C GLN A 265 -3.84 -26.57 14.67
N THR A 266 -3.93 -25.47 15.42
CA THR A 266 -2.83 -24.52 15.62
C THR A 266 -1.59 -25.24 16.16
N LEU A 267 -1.72 -26.01 17.24
CA LEU A 267 -0.60 -26.72 17.86
C LEU A 267 -0.01 -27.79 16.94
N SER A 268 -0.85 -28.52 16.20
CA SER A 268 -0.41 -29.52 15.22
C SER A 268 0.41 -28.88 14.09
N THR A 269 0.02 -27.67 13.67
CA THR A 269 0.70 -26.91 12.62
C THR A 269 2.04 -26.36 13.13
N ILE A 270 2.08 -25.81 14.34
CA ILE A 270 3.29 -25.31 14.99
C ILE A 270 4.33 -26.44 15.16
N LEU A 271 3.88 -27.61 15.63
CA LEU A 271 4.75 -28.76 15.89
C LEU A 271 5.05 -29.59 14.63
N SER A 272 4.37 -29.31 13.52
CA SER A 272 4.45 -30.10 12.27
C SER A 272 4.15 -31.60 12.47
N GLU A 273 3.28 -31.93 13.43
CA GLU A 273 2.92 -33.30 13.82
C GLU A 273 1.40 -33.43 13.89
N LYS A 274 0.86 -34.58 13.46
CA LYS A 274 -0.56 -34.89 13.69
C LYS A 274 -0.75 -35.24 15.16
N LEU A 275 -1.38 -34.33 15.91
CA LEU A 275 -1.76 -34.54 17.29
C LEU A 275 -3.08 -35.32 17.36
N GLU A 276 -3.03 -36.64 17.57
CA GLU A 276 -4.22 -37.43 17.91
C GLU A 276 -4.57 -37.23 19.39
N LEU A 277 -5.33 -36.18 19.67
CA LEU A 277 -5.72 -35.83 21.03
C LEU A 277 -7.06 -36.46 21.40
N ALA A 278 -7.00 -37.53 22.20
CA ALA A 278 -8.16 -38.14 22.85
C ALA A 278 -8.69 -37.21 23.97
N GLY A 279 -9.66 -36.36 23.65
CA GLY A 279 -10.36 -35.48 24.60
C GLY A 279 -10.05 -33.98 24.44
N PRO A 280 -10.76 -33.10 25.19
CA PRO A 280 -10.69 -31.63 25.03
C PRO A 280 -9.39 -31.02 25.55
N ASN A 281 -8.67 -31.72 26.44
CA ASN A 281 -7.46 -31.18 27.07
C ASN A 281 -6.20 -31.37 26.22
N ILE A 282 -5.44 -30.30 26.05
CA ILE A 282 -4.10 -30.32 25.46
C ILE A 282 -3.12 -30.90 26.49
N PRO A 283 -2.36 -31.96 26.17
CA PRO A 283 -1.38 -32.56 27.07
C PRO A 283 -0.35 -31.53 27.54
N GLN A 284 -0.02 -31.56 28.83
CA GLN A 284 0.92 -30.61 29.43
C GLN A 284 2.30 -30.64 28.75
N PHE A 285 2.75 -31.83 28.34
CA PHE A 285 3.98 -32.00 27.57
C PHE A 285 3.97 -31.26 26.23
N THR A 286 2.81 -31.19 25.54
CA THR A 286 2.66 -30.42 24.29
C THR A 286 2.83 -28.93 24.54
N LYS A 287 2.25 -28.41 25.63
CA LYS A 287 2.42 -27.01 26.03
C LYS A 287 3.88 -26.71 26.38
N GLU A 288 4.56 -27.61 27.08
CA GLU A 288 5.99 -27.47 27.41
C GLU A 288 6.89 -27.48 26.18
N ARG A 289 6.56 -28.25 25.14
CA ARG A 289 7.30 -28.23 23.86
C ARG A 289 7.18 -26.87 23.18
N VAL A 290 5.97 -26.34 23.08
CA VAL A 290 5.72 -25.03 22.45
C VAL A 290 6.34 -23.89 23.26
N ARG A 291 6.38 -23.98 24.60
CA ARG A 291 7.09 -23.04 25.48
C ARG A 291 8.60 -22.97 25.23
N ARG A 292 9.19 -23.95 24.56
CA ARG A 292 10.63 -23.96 24.22
C ARG A 292 10.91 -23.44 22.81
N MET A 293 9.87 -23.18 22.02
CA MET A 293 10.01 -22.78 20.62
C MET A 293 9.76 -21.29 20.46
N LYS A 294 10.48 -20.69 19.51
CA LYS A 294 10.19 -19.36 18.98
C LYS A 294 9.13 -19.50 17.89
N VAL A 295 7.91 -19.00 18.10
CA VAL A 295 6.79 -19.20 17.16
C VAL A 295 6.20 -17.91 16.59
N LEU A 296 5.72 -17.95 15.34
CA LEU A 296 4.94 -16.90 14.70
C LEU A 296 3.50 -17.38 14.46
N ILE A 297 2.53 -16.68 15.06
CA ILE A 297 1.11 -17.00 14.92
C ILE A 297 0.39 -15.79 14.33
N VAL A 298 -0.37 -16.00 13.26
CA VAL A 298 -1.20 -14.96 12.65
C VAL A 298 -2.66 -15.38 12.70
N LEU A 299 -3.51 -14.58 13.32
CA LEU A 299 -4.96 -14.78 13.45
C LEU A 299 -5.70 -13.71 12.66
N ASP A 300 -6.40 -14.10 11.60
CA ASP A 300 -7.11 -13.17 10.72
C ASP A 300 -8.63 -13.09 11.00
N ASP A 301 -9.19 -11.88 10.93
CA ASP A 301 -10.60 -11.52 11.13
C ASP A 301 -11.20 -12.00 12.46
N VAL A 302 -10.56 -11.65 13.57
CA VAL A 302 -11.07 -11.90 14.93
C VAL A 302 -12.13 -10.86 15.30
N ASN A 303 -13.25 -11.29 15.90
CA ASN A 303 -14.35 -10.40 16.32
C ASN A 303 -14.84 -10.59 17.77
N LYS A 304 -14.31 -11.58 18.51
CA LYS A 304 -14.68 -11.84 19.91
C LYS A 304 -13.44 -12.18 20.73
N VAL A 305 -13.38 -11.68 21.97
CA VAL A 305 -12.26 -11.95 22.90
C VAL A 305 -12.12 -13.46 23.17
N GLY A 306 -13.25 -14.17 23.33
CA GLY A 306 -13.24 -15.62 23.54
C GLY A 306 -12.61 -16.43 22.39
N GLN A 307 -12.53 -15.89 21.16
CA GLN A 307 -11.78 -16.54 20.08
C GLN A 307 -10.28 -16.48 20.33
N LEU A 308 -9.76 -15.35 20.82
CA LEU A 308 -8.35 -15.21 21.19
C LEU A 308 -8.03 -16.14 22.37
N GLU A 309 -8.79 -16.04 23.46
CA GLU A 309 -8.60 -16.92 24.63
C GLU A 309 -8.69 -18.40 24.26
N GLY A 310 -9.62 -18.79 23.39
CA GLY A 310 -9.77 -20.16 22.92
C GLY A 310 -8.64 -20.65 22.01
N LEU A 311 -8.08 -19.80 21.15
CA LEU A 311 -7.06 -20.19 20.16
C LEU A 311 -5.64 -20.09 20.69
N ILE A 312 -5.32 -18.98 21.35
CA ILE A 312 -3.97 -18.68 21.84
C ILE A 312 -3.86 -18.78 23.35
N GLY A 313 -4.92 -19.05 24.11
CA GLY A 313 -4.86 -19.18 25.57
C GLY A 313 -4.17 -17.98 26.24
N GLY A 314 -3.25 -18.27 27.17
CA GLY A 314 -2.36 -17.26 27.76
C GLY A 314 -1.05 -17.14 26.99
N LEU A 315 -0.45 -15.94 26.98
CA LEU A 315 0.84 -15.69 26.31
C LEU A 315 2.00 -16.47 26.95
N ASP A 316 1.85 -16.92 28.19
CA ASP A 316 2.81 -17.71 28.96
C ASP A 316 3.04 -19.13 28.40
N GLN A 317 2.23 -19.56 27.43
CA GLN A 317 2.39 -20.87 26.79
C GLN A 317 3.41 -20.89 25.65
N TYR A 318 3.96 -19.74 25.25
CA TYR A 318 4.90 -19.61 24.14
C TYR A 318 6.30 -19.26 24.64
N GLY A 319 7.31 -19.70 23.90
CA GLY A 319 8.70 -19.42 24.25
C GLY A 319 9.11 -17.96 23.98
N PRO A 320 10.18 -17.49 24.65
CA PRO A 320 10.69 -16.14 24.44
C PRO A 320 11.04 -15.92 22.96
N GLY A 321 10.78 -14.71 22.46
CA GLY A 321 10.95 -14.36 21.04
C GLY A 321 9.76 -14.71 20.14
N SER A 322 8.70 -15.32 20.68
CA SER A 322 7.47 -15.61 19.92
C SER A 322 6.67 -14.34 19.60
N ARG A 323 5.99 -14.34 18.45
CA ARG A 323 5.19 -13.22 17.94
C ARG A 323 3.80 -13.68 17.54
N ILE A 324 2.78 -12.96 18.01
CA ILE A 324 1.38 -13.20 17.67
C ILE A 324 0.84 -11.95 16.99
N VAL A 325 0.29 -12.09 15.78
CA VAL A 325 -0.33 -11.00 15.03
C VAL A 325 -1.81 -11.28 14.90
N VAL A 326 -2.64 -10.30 15.24
CA VAL A 326 -4.11 -10.45 15.21
C VAL A 326 -4.70 -9.37 14.32
N THR A 327 -5.52 -9.73 13.34
CA THR A 327 -6.31 -8.74 12.58
C THR A 327 -7.75 -8.67 13.08
N THR A 328 -8.28 -7.44 13.20
CA THR A 328 -9.67 -7.22 13.66
C THR A 328 -10.27 -5.95 13.04
N ARG A 329 -11.61 -5.88 13.00
CA ARG A 329 -12.36 -4.65 12.68
C ARG A 329 -12.76 -3.87 13.93
N ASP A 330 -12.67 -4.49 15.10
CA ASP A 330 -13.05 -3.95 16.39
C ASP A 330 -11.82 -3.84 17.29
N LYS A 331 -11.36 -2.59 17.53
CA LYS A 331 -10.22 -2.28 18.42
C LYS A 331 -10.49 -2.80 19.83
N GLY A 332 -11.74 -2.77 20.29
CA GLY A 332 -12.14 -3.18 21.63
C GLY A 332 -11.90 -4.66 21.93
N VAL A 333 -11.81 -5.52 20.91
CA VAL A 333 -11.44 -6.95 21.10
C VAL A 333 -9.99 -7.08 21.57
N LEU A 334 -9.08 -6.25 21.05
CA LEU A 334 -7.66 -6.27 21.41
C LEU A 334 -7.45 -5.66 22.81
N GLU A 335 -8.12 -4.53 23.09
CA GLU A 335 -8.05 -3.85 24.38
C GLU A 335 -8.57 -4.74 25.52
N LYS A 336 -9.71 -5.41 25.31
CA LYS A 336 -10.28 -6.34 26.30
C LYS A 336 -9.43 -7.58 26.54
N PHE A 337 -8.67 -8.03 25.54
CA PHE A 337 -7.72 -9.13 25.69
C PHE A 337 -6.44 -8.69 26.43
N GLY A 338 -6.18 -7.38 26.54
CA GLY A 338 -4.99 -6.84 27.21
C GLY A 338 -3.81 -6.55 26.28
N VAL A 339 -4.06 -6.32 24.99
CA VAL A 339 -3.01 -5.84 24.07
C VAL A 339 -2.69 -4.39 24.39
N GLU A 340 -1.41 -4.08 24.63
CA GLU A 340 -0.92 -2.72 24.89
C GLU A 340 -1.27 -1.78 23.73
N GLU A 341 -1.68 -0.53 24.02
CA GLU A 341 -2.10 0.41 22.98
C GLU A 341 -0.98 0.72 21.97
N GLU A 342 0.26 0.77 22.45
CA GLU A 342 1.47 0.93 21.62
C GLU A 342 1.74 -0.25 20.69
N LYS A 343 1.04 -1.38 20.87
CA LYS A 343 1.13 -2.60 20.03
C LYS A 343 -0.08 -2.75 19.09
N ILE A 344 -0.96 -1.76 19.01
CA ILE A 344 -2.12 -1.75 18.12
C ILE A 344 -1.84 -0.81 16.93
N TYR A 345 -1.62 -1.41 15.76
CA TYR A 345 -1.43 -0.69 14.50
C TYR A 345 -2.77 -0.48 13.78
N ARG A 346 -3.09 0.79 13.51
CA ARG A 346 -4.23 1.16 12.64
C ARG A 346 -3.79 1.16 11.17
N VAL A 347 -4.43 0.34 10.35
CA VAL A 347 -4.20 0.35 8.90
C VAL A 347 -4.85 1.59 8.29
N ASN A 348 -4.01 2.46 7.74
CA ASN A 348 -4.45 3.66 7.02
C ASN A 348 -4.85 3.34 5.57
N GLY A 349 -5.59 4.26 4.94
CA GLY A 349 -5.86 4.21 3.51
C GLY A 349 -4.58 4.19 2.68
N LEU A 350 -4.67 3.69 1.45
CA LEU A 350 -3.58 3.85 0.48
C LEU A 350 -3.46 5.33 0.12
N GLU A 351 -2.23 5.83 0.03
CA GLU A 351 -2.02 7.15 -0.55
C GLU A 351 -2.42 7.13 -2.03
N PHE A 352 -2.72 8.29 -2.62
CA PHE A 352 -3.22 8.38 -3.99
C PHE A 352 -2.40 7.56 -4.99
N TYR A 353 -1.07 7.64 -4.91
CA TYR A 353 -0.16 6.89 -5.77
C TYR A 353 -0.29 5.38 -5.60
N GLU A 354 -0.35 4.91 -4.35
CA GLU A 354 -0.47 3.50 -4.02
C GLU A 354 -1.86 2.95 -4.43
N ALA A 355 -2.91 3.75 -4.23
CA ALA A 355 -4.26 3.42 -4.65
C ALA A 355 -4.38 3.35 -6.18
N PHE A 356 -3.72 4.26 -6.90
CA PHE A 356 -3.70 4.30 -8.36
C PHE A 356 -2.96 3.11 -8.96
N GLU A 357 -1.78 2.76 -8.44
CA GLU A 357 -1.06 1.58 -8.89
C GLU A 357 -1.86 0.29 -8.60
N LEU A 358 -2.55 0.22 -7.45
CA LEU A 358 -3.41 -0.93 -7.12
C LEU A 358 -4.60 -1.03 -8.10
N PHE A 359 -5.27 0.09 -8.38
CA PHE A 359 -6.34 0.16 -9.37
C PHE A 359 -5.84 -0.26 -10.76
N TYR A 360 -4.70 0.26 -11.19
CA TYR A 360 -4.09 -0.10 -12.48
C TYR A 360 -3.83 -1.60 -12.56
N TYR A 361 -3.22 -2.17 -11.51
CA TYR A 361 -2.95 -3.59 -11.44
C TYR A 361 -4.22 -4.42 -11.61
N PHE A 362 -5.29 -4.10 -10.90
CA PHE A 362 -6.55 -4.85 -11.02
C PHE A 362 -7.31 -4.60 -12.33
N ALA A 363 -7.20 -3.41 -12.91
CA ALA A 363 -7.84 -3.05 -14.17
C ALA A 363 -7.16 -3.73 -15.38
N PHE A 364 -5.82 -3.82 -15.37
CA PHE A 364 -5.04 -4.24 -16.55
C PHE A 364 -4.26 -5.55 -16.36
N LYS A 365 -4.17 -6.08 -15.13
CA LYS A 365 -3.45 -7.33 -14.76
C LYS A 365 -1.96 -7.32 -15.10
N GLU A 366 -1.32 -6.15 -15.11
CA GLU A 366 0.10 -5.97 -15.36
C GLU A 366 0.81 -5.46 -14.08
N ASN A 367 1.93 -6.09 -13.69
CA ASN A 367 2.67 -5.78 -12.45
C ASN A 367 3.26 -4.37 -12.42
N HIS A 368 3.43 -3.73 -13.58
CA HIS A 368 3.87 -2.35 -13.69
C HIS A 368 3.14 -1.65 -14.82
N CYS A 369 2.66 -0.44 -14.55
CA CYS A 369 2.19 0.48 -15.57
C CYS A 369 3.28 0.67 -16.64
N PRO A 370 3.02 0.40 -17.94
CA PRO A 370 3.95 0.64 -19.03
C PRO A 370 4.48 2.06 -18.92
N THR A 371 5.78 2.25 -19.14
CA THR A 371 6.41 3.59 -19.09
C THR A 371 5.69 4.62 -19.96
N ASN A 372 4.93 4.16 -20.96
CA ASN A 372 4.12 4.97 -21.86
C ASN A 372 2.86 5.52 -21.17
N LEU A 373 2.21 4.74 -20.29
CA LEU A 373 1.13 5.18 -19.39
C LEU A 373 1.67 5.85 -18.11
N ARG A 374 2.87 5.48 -17.62
CA ARG A 374 3.61 6.27 -16.60
C ARG A 374 3.89 7.69 -17.10
N ARG A 375 4.19 7.84 -18.41
CA ARG A 375 4.32 9.14 -19.07
C ARG A 375 3.01 9.90 -19.16
N HIS A 376 1.85 9.26 -19.01
CA HIS A 376 0.54 9.94 -19.01
C HIS A 376 0.07 10.34 -17.60
N SER A 377 0.49 9.66 -16.53
CA SER A 377 0.22 10.08 -15.15
C SER A 377 1.20 11.14 -14.64
N TRP A 378 2.49 11.10 -15.02
CA TRP A 378 3.44 12.19 -14.77
C TRP A 378 3.10 13.46 -15.57
N ARG A 379 2.39 13.31 -16.68
CA ARG A 379 1.94 14.43 -17.50
C ARG A 379 0.77 15.20 -16.91
N VAL A 380 0.12 14.78 -15.82
CA VAL A 380 -0.95 15.56 -15.17
C VAL A 380 -0.32 16.56 -14.19
N VAL A 381 0.62 16.13 -13.35
CA VAL A 381 1.32 17.01 -12.39
C VAL A 381 2.31 17.97 -13.08
N ASP A 382 2.91 17.56 -14.22
CA ASP A 382 3.71 18.45 -15.09
C ASP A 382 2.95 18.88 -16.36
N LEU A 383 1.61 18.83 -16.37
CA LEU A 383 0.82 19.34 -17.50
C LEU A 383 0.92 20.86 -17.55
N ILE A 384 1.99 21.42 -18.11
CA ILE A 384 2.15 22.89 -18.19
C ILE A 384 1.20 23.47 -19.24
N GLU A 385 0.91 22.71 -20.29
CA GLU A 385 0.05 23.10 -21.41
C GLU A 385 -1.26 22.30 -21.43
N PHE A 386 -2.36 23.00 -21.71
CA PHE A 386 -3.68 22.38 -21.82
C PHE A 386 -3.72 21.30 -22.91
N PRO A 387 -4.32 20.13 -22.64
CA PRO A 387 -4.27 19.01 -23.57
C PRO A 387 -5.09 19.28 -24.84
N GLN A 388 -4.52 18.91 -25.99
CA GLN A 388 -5.26 18.90 -27.25
C GLN A 388 -6.22 17.71 -27.23
N ILE A 389 -7.49 18.00 -26.97
CA ILE A 389 -8.56 17.00 -26.88
C ILE A 389 -9.44 17.14 -28.13
N SER A 390 -9.68 16.02 -28.81
CA SER A 390 -10.64 15.92 -29.92
C SER A 390 -11.61 14.78 -29.64
N GLY A 391 -12.91 15.04 -29.86
CA GLY A 391 -13.98 14.07 -29.64
C GLY A 391 -15.03 14.54 -28.64
N LYS A 392 -16.05 13.69 -28.43
CA LYS A 392 -17.16 13.95 -27.53
C LYS A 392 -16.76 13.69 -26.08
N VAL A 393 -16.45 14.75 -25.34
CA VAL A 393 -16.07 14.70 -23.92
C VAL A 393 -17.10 15.47 -23.12
N THR A 394 -17.73 14.81 -22.14
CA THR A 394 -18.75 15.41 -21.26
C THR A 394 -18.19 15.83 -19.90
N SER A 395 -17.06 15.25 -19.46
CA SER A 395 -16.40 15.64 -18.21
C SER A 395 -14.90 15.68 -18.43
N LEU A 396 -14.25 16.77 -18.03
CA LEU A 396 -12.82 16.97 -18.11
C LEU A 396 -12.26 17.31 -16.73
N ASP A 397 -11.41 16.43 -16.21
CA ASP A 397 -10.73 16.63 -14.94
C ASP A 397 -9.24 16.93 -15.14
N LEU A 398 -8.86 18.13 -14.76
CA LEU A 398 -7.50 18.68 -14.78
C LEU A 398 -7.09 19.12 -13.36
N THR A 399 -7.74 18.59 -12.33
CA THR A 399 -7.43 18.87 -10.92
C THR A 399 -5.95 18.57 -10.62
N GLU A 400 -5.32 19.46 -9.86
CA GLU A 400 -3.92 19.36 -9.42
C GLU A 400 -2.89 19.32 -10.56
N THR A 401 -3.25 19.84 -11.74
CA THR A 401 -2.33 20.00 -12.86
C THR A 401 -1.48 21.27 -12.79
N ALA A 402 -0.34 21.28 -13.50
CA ALA A 402 0.55 22.43 -13.63
C ALA A 402 0.17 23.42 -14.74
N ILE A 403 -1.06 23.37 -15.26
CA ILE A 403 -1.47 24.16 -16.43
C ILE A 403 -1.36 25.64 -16.13
N GLU A 404 -0.82 26.43 -17.05
CA GLU A 404 -0.72 27.89 -16.88
C GLU A 404 -1.93 28.63 -17.45
N GLU A 405 -2.57 28.06 -18.46
CA GLU A 405 -3.75 28.65 -19.09
C GLU A 405 -4.74 27.61 -19.64
N VAL A 406 -6.02 27.97 -19.64
CA VAL A 406 -7.04 27.31 -20.47
C VAL A 406 -7.11 28.06 -21.82
N PRO A 407 -6.72 27.44 -22.95
CA PRO A 407 -6.57 28.09 -24.25
C PRO A 407 -7.91 28.30 -24.95
N SER A 408 -7.89 29.05 -26.06
CA SER A 408 -9.07 29.27 -26.90
C SER A 408 -9.65 28.00 -27.53
N SER A 409 -8.83 26.96 -27.72
CA SER A 409 -9.25 25.66 -28.28
C SER A 409 -10.24 24.91 -27.39
N ILE A 410 -10.48 25.37 -26.15
CA ILE A 410 -11.56 24.87 -25.30
C ILE A 410 -12.94 24.99 -26.00
N GLU A 411 -13.11 25.94 -26.92
CA GLU A 411 -14.36 26.12 -27.68
C GLU A 411 -14.77 24.89 -28.50
N CYS A 412 -13.84 23.98 -28.78
CA CYS A 412 -14.10 22.73 -29.49
C CYS A 412 -14.83 21.68 -28.63
N LEU A 413 -14.85 21.81 -27.30
CA LEU A 413 -15.44 20.84 -26.38
C LEU A 413 -16.92 21.15 -26.13
N THR A 414 -17.72 21.23 -27.20
CA THR A 414 -19.13 21.70 -27.13
C THR A 414 -20.05 20.82 -26.28
N ASP A 415 -19.71 19.53 -26.14
CA ASP A 415 -20.44 18.55 -25.31
C ASP A 415 -20.00 18.53 -23.84
N LEU A 416 -19.04 19.39 -23.43
CA LEU A 416 -18.50 19.37 -22.08
C LEU A 416 -19.52 19.91 -21.08
N GLU A 417 -19.91 19.05 -20.13
CA GLU A 417 -20.86 19.34 -19.05
C GLU A 417 -20.15 19.72 -17.74
N VAL A 418 -18.98 19.14 -17.45
CA VAL A 418 -18.26 19.40 -16.19
C VAL A 418 -16.77 19.64 -16.44
N LEU A 419 -16.23 20.71 -15.84
CA LEU A 419 -14.81 21.05 -15.90
C LEU A 419 -14.22 21.18 -14.48
N TYR A 420 -13.33 20.26 -14.12
CA TYR A 420 -12.58 20.29 -12.87
C TYR A 420 -11.17 20.86 -13.09
N LEU A 421 -10.88 21.97 -12.45
CA LEU A 421 -9.59 22.68 -12.44
C LEU A 421 -9.18 22.98 -11.00
N ARG A 422 -9.54 22.11 -10.04
CA ARG A 422 -9.26 22.35 -8.62
C ARG A 422 -7.74 22.28 -8.37
N ASN A 423 -7.21 23.09 -7.46
CA ASN A 423 -5.81 23.08 -7.05
C ASN A 423 -4.78 23.22 -8.20
N CYS A 424 -5.15 23.80 -9.36
CA CYS A 424 -4.20 24.12 -10.43
C CYS A 424 -3.36 25.35 -10.04
N LYS A 425 -2.34 25.12 -9.20
CA LYS A 425 -1.57 26.21 -8.58
C LYS A 425 -0.84 27.11 -9.57
N ARG A 426 -0.61 26.68 -10.81
CA ARG A 426 0.04 27.49 -11.86
C ARG A 426 -0.93 28.18 -12.81
N LEU A 427 -2.24 27.91 -12.71
CA LEU A 427 -3.25 28.46 -13.60
C LEU A 427 -3.37 29.96 -13.37
N LYS A 428 -3.03 30.74 -14.40
CA LYS A 428 -3.05 32.21 -14.38
C LYS A 428 -4.22 32.77 -15.17
N ARG A 429 -4.64 32.10 -16.24
CA ARG A 429 -5.59 32.63 -17.23
C ARG A 429 -6.56 31.56 -17.72
N ILE A 430 -7.80 31.98 -17.97
CA ILE A 430 -8.79 31.20 -18.71
C ILE A 430 -9.16 32.02 -19.94
N SER A 431 -9.20 31.42 -21.12
CA SER A 431 -9.60 32.11 -22.35
C SER A 431 -11.05 32.57 -22.29
N THR A 432 -11.36 33.75 -22.85
CA THR A 432 -12.75 34.22 -23.01
C THR A 432 -13.58 33.31 -23.90
N ARG A 433 -12.95 32.45 -24.71
CA ARG A 433 -13.64 31.44 -25.53
C ARG A 433 -14.29 30.31 -24.72
N PHE A 434 -14.06 30.23 -23.41
CA PHE A 434 -14.77 29.27 -22.55
C PHE A 434 -16.30 29.45 -22.59
N CYS A 435 -16.79 30.66 -22.89
CA CYS A 435 -18.22 30.93 -23.04
C CYS A 435 -18.89 30.16 -24.21
N LYS A 436 -18.09 29.55 -25.11
CA LYS A 436 -18.57 28.69 -26.20
C LYS A 436 -18.97 27.29 -25.75
N LEU A 437 -18.68 26.91 -24.50
CA LEU A 437 -19.04 25.62 -23.92
C LEU A 437 -20.54 25.58 -23.58
N ARG A 438 -21.37 25.33 -24.60
CA ARG A 438 -22.84 25.41 -24.50
C ARG A 438 -23.45 24.40 -23.54
N SER A 439 -22.79 23.26 -23.32
CA SER A 439 -23.30 22.19 -22.45
C SER A 439 -22.79 22.30 -21.01
N LEU A 440 -21.90 23.26 -20.70
CA LEU A 440 -21.22 23.30 -19.40
C LEU A 440 -22.21 23.64 -18.29
N VAL A 441 -22.25 22.77 -17.29
CA VAL A 441 -23.12 22.84 -16.10
C VAL A 441 -22.32 23.22 -14.86
N ASP A 442 -21.14 22.62 -14.68
CA ASP A 442 -20.34 22.78 -13.45
C ASP A 442 -18.89 23.19 -13.75
N LEU A 443 -18.42 24.23 -13.08
CA LEU A 443 -17.05 24.74 -13.17
C LEU A 443 -16.38 24.82 -11.78
N PHE A 444 -15.34 24.02 -11.59
CA PHE A 444 -14.58 23.99 -10.33
C PHE A 444 -13.17 24.55 -10.49
N LEU A 445 -12.89 25.66 -9.83
CA LEU A 445 -11.61 26.39 -9.87
C LEU A 445 -10.99 26.60 -8.47
N ASN A 446 -11.55 25.93 -7.46
CA ASN A 446 -11.11 26.03 -6.07
C ASN A 446 -9.61 25.75 -5.92
N GLY A 447 -8.88 26.57 -5.17
CA GLY A 447 -7.45 26.38 -4.89
C GLY A 447 -6.52 26.78 -6.03
N CYS A 448 -7.01 27.43 -7.09
CA CYS A 448 -6.18 28.07 -8.13
C CYS A 448 -5.58 29.39 -7.61
N VAL A 449 -4.56 29.27 -6.75
CA VAL A 449 -3.98 30.40 -6.00
C VAL A 449 -3.29 31.48 -6.85
N ASN A 450 -3.04 31.23 -8.14
CA ASN A 450 -2.43 32.19 -9.07
C ASN A 450 -3.40 32.72 -10.13
N LEU A 451 -4.69 32.34 -10.06
CA LEU A 451 -5.72 32.85 -10.96
C LEU A 451 -6.17 34.22 -10.46
N GLU A 452 -5.71 35.29 -11.12
CA GLU A 452 -5.97 36.67 -10.70
C GLU A 452 -7.24 37.28 -11.29
N ARG A 453 -7.73 36.76 -12.42
CA ARG A 453 -8.92 37.26 -13.12
C ARG A 453 -9.78 36.13 -13.65
N PHE A 454 -11.10 36.30 -13.54
CA PHE A 454 -12.06 35.47 -14.25
C PHE A 454 -12.27 36.01 -15.68
N PRO A 455 -12.42 35.15 -16.71
CA PRO A 455 -12.58 35.58 -18.10
C PRO A 455 -13.89 36.35 -18.35
N GLU A 456 -13.85 37.33 -19.25
CA GLU A 456 -15.07 37.99 -19.75
C GLU A 456 -15.99 36.98 -20.46
N ILE A 457 -17.28 37.05 -20.14
CA ILE A 457 -18.32 36.18 -20.69
C ILE A 457 -19.00 36.92 -21.85
N LEU A 458 -18.50 36.72 -23.06
CA LEU A 458 -18.95 37.47 -24.25
C LEU A 458 -20.30 36.99 -24.81
N GLU A 459 -20.80 35.83 -24.36
CA GLU A 459 -22.02 35.18 -24.86
C GLU A 459 -22.83 34.60 -23.70
N LYS A 460 -24.15 34.49 -23.88
CA LYS A 460 -25.07 33.96 -22.86
C LYS A 460 -24.80 32.46 -22.61
N MET A 461 -24.72 32.08 -21.33
CA MET A 461 -24.57 30.69 -20.88
C MET A 461 -25.80 30.28 -20.05
N GLU A 462 -26.70 29.53 -20.67
CA GLU A 462 -27.98 29.13 -20.07
C GLU A 462 -27.88 27.86 -19.20
N HIS A 463 -26.80 27.09 -19.35
CA HIS A 463 -26.66 25.78 -18.70
C HIS A 463 -25.69 25.76 -17.51
N LEU A 464 -24.82 26.78 -17.37
CA LEU A 464 -23.81 26.81 -16.31
C LEU A 464 -24.46 27.18 -14.98
N LYS A 465 -24.56 26.19 -14.07
CA LYS A 465 -25.27 26.27 -12.79
C LYS A 465 -24.35 26.54 -11.62
N LEU A 466 -23.18 25.89 -11.59
CA LEU A 466 -22.31 25.90 -10.42
C LEU A 466 -20.93 26.48 -10.77
N ILE A 467 -20.51 27.50 -10.03
CA ILE A 467 -19.15 28.06 -10.10
C ILE A 467 -18.54 28.07 -8.70
N TYR A 468 -17.40 27.41 -8.57
CA TYR A 468 -16.60 27.41 -7.33
C TYR A 468 -15.21 27.99 -7.56
N LEU A 469 -14.92 29.11 -6.90
CA LEU A 469 -13.69 29.92 -7.03
C LEU A 469 -12.97 30.06 -5.68
N ASP A 470 -13.23 29.17 -4.73
CA ASP A 470 -12.71 29.29 -3.37
C ASP A 470 -11.17 29.29 -3.35
N ARG A 471 -10.57 30.10 -2.47
CA ARG A 471 -9.11 30.19 -2.30
C ARG A 471 -8.36 30.51 -3.61
N THR A 472 -8.96 31.32 -4.49
CA THR A 472 -8.29 31.88 -5.68
C THR A 472 -7.72 33.27 -5.39
N ALA A 473 -6.83 33.77 -6.26
CA ALA A 473 -6.27 35.12 -6.15
C ALA A 473 -7.06 36.17 -6.94
N ILE A 474 -8.32 35.88 -7.26
CA ILE A 474 -9.15 36.75 -8.08
C ILE A 474 -9.33 38.11 -7.39
N THR A 475 -9.05 39.18 -8.13
CA THR A 475 -9.20 40.56 -7.66
C THR A 475 -10.58 41.13 -7.99
N GLU A 476 -11.15 40.75 -9.13
CA GLU A 476 -12.43 41.24 -9.63
C GLU A 476 -13.15 40.14 -10.43
N LEU A 477 -14.48 40.12 -10.35
CA LEU A 477 -15.33 39.36 -11.26
C LEU A 477 -15.82 40.31 -12.39
N PRO A 478 -15.83 39.88 -13.66
CA PRO A 478 -16.20 40.75 -14.78
C PRO A 478 -17.67 41.17 -14.72
N SER A 479 -17.98 42.38 -15.21
CA SER A 479 -19.36 42.89 -15.31
C SER A 479 -20.26 42.00 -16.19
N SER A 480 -19.66 41.24 -17.11
CA SER A 480 -20.33 40.26 -17.96
C SER A 480 -20.85 39.01 -17.22
N PHE A 481 -20.70 38.91 -15.88
CA PHE A 481 -21.33 37.87 -15.07
C PHE A 481 -22.86 37.78 -15.26
N GLU A 482 -23.51 38.87 -15.67
CA GLU A 482 -24.94 38.89 -16.02
C GLU A 482 -25.32 37.94 -17.17
N ASN A 483 -24.35 37.49 -17.97
CA ASN A 483 -24.58 36.55 -19.07
C ASN A 483 -24.73 35.08 -18.60
N LEU A 484 -24.52 34.78 -17.31
CA LEU A 484 -24.65 33.43 -16.74
C LEU A 484 -26.09 33.14 -16.29
N LEU A 485 -27.04 33.15 -17.22
CA LEU A 485 -28.49 33.09 -16.94
C LEU A 485 -28.92 31.83 -16.16
N GLY A 486 -28.18 30.73 -16.30
CA GLY A 486 -28.43 29.46 -15.61
C GLY A 486 -27.75 29.33 -14.25
N LEU A 487 -26.99 30.32 -13.78
CA LEU A 487 -26.18 30.20 -12.57
C LEU A 487 -27.08 30.11 -11.33
N GLU A 488 -26.97 28.99 -10.62
CA GLU A 488 -27.71 28.69 -9.39
C GLU A 488 -26.86 29.01 -8.15
N SER A 489 -25.58 28.63 -8.16
CA SER A 489 -24.69 28.78 -7.00
C SER A 489 -23.31 29.31 -7.37
N LEU A 490 -22.87 30.34 -6.62
CA LEU A 490 -21.55 30.93 -6.70
C LEU A 490 -20.82 30.85 -5.35
N SER A 491 -19.64 30.24 -5.34
CA SER A 491 -18.76 30.21 -4.18
C SER A 491 -17.44 30.94 -4.48
N VAL A 492 -17.11 31.94 -3.67
CA VAL A 492 -15.88 32.75 -3.72
C VAL A 492 -15.28 32.86 -2.31
N ASN A 493 -15.26 31.75 -1.56
CA ASN A 493 -14.79 31.73 -0.19
C ASN A 493 -13.27 31.88 -0.10
N TYR A 494 -12.78 32.59 0.91
CA TYR A 494 -11.36 32.81 1.16
C TYR A 494 -10.61 33.46 -0.04
N CYS A 495 -11.32 34.24 -0.86
CA CYS A 495 -10.74 35.06 -1.92
C CYS A 495 -10.30 36.41 -1.34
N SER A 496 -9.12 36.42 -0.73
CA SER A 496 -8.66 37.56 0.09
C SER A 496 -8.42 38.87 -0.68
N LYS A 497 -8.36 38.82 -2.02
CA LYS A 497 -8.16 40.01 -2.87
C LYS A 497 -9.44 40.51 -3.56
N LEU A 498 -10.53 39.75 -3.47
CA LEU A 498 -11.81 40.13 -4.06
C LEU A 498 -12.53 41.11 -3.12
N ASP A 499 -12.70 42.36 -3.54
CA ASP A 499 -13.23 43.45 -2.70
C ASP A 499 -14.68 43.84 -3.01
N LYS A 500 -15.20 43.43 -4.18
CA LYS A 500 -16.55 43.72 -4.67
C LYS A 500 -17.09 42.57 -5.51
N LEU A 501 -18.42 42.43 -5.51
CA LEU A 501 -19.14 41.61 -6.50
C LEU A 501 -19.59 42.49 -7.69
N PRO A 502 -19.89 41.91 -8.87
CA PRO A 502 -20.40 42.66 -10.01
C PRO A 502 -21.74 43.35 -9.70
N ASP A 503 -21.92 44.60 -10.16
CA ASP A 503 -23.11 45.41 -9.87
C ASP A 503 -24.43 44.75 -10.29
N ASN A 504 -24.41 43.90 -11.32
CA ASN A 504 -25.57 43.22 -11.88
C ASN A 504 -25.73 41.76 -11.43
N ILE A 505 -24.94 41.28 -10.46
CA ILE A 505 -24.99 39.86 -10.03
C ILE A 505 -26.37 39.45 -9.50
N GLY A 506 -27.10 40.37 -8.87
CA GLY A 506 -28.45 40.12 -8.36
C GLY A 506 -29.55 40.06 -9.44
N ASN A 507 -29.23 40.42 -10.69
CA ASN A 507 -30.15 40.35 -11.83
C ASN A 507 -30.24 38.93 -12.42
N LEU A 508 -29.42 37.98 -11.95
CA LEU A 508 -29.44 36.60 -12.41
C LEU A 508 -30.71 35.89 -11.94
N GLU A 509 -31.52 35.41 -12.88
CA GLU A 509 -32.86 34.86 -12.63
C GLU A 509 -32.84 33.50 -11.90
N SER A 510 -31.71 32.78 -11.94
CA SER A 510 -31.58 31.44 -11.35
C SER A 510 -30.74 31.41 -10.07
N LEU A 511 -30.09 32.52 -9.69
CA LEU A 511 -29.09 32.54 -8.62
C LEU A 511 -29.76 32.48 -7.25
N ASP A 512 -29.57 31.35 -6.55
CA ASP A 512 -30.18 31.06 -5.26
C ASP A 512 -29.17 31.08 -4.09
N TYR A 513 -27.89 30.86 -4.36
CA TYR A 513 -26.84 30.73 -3.34
C TYR A 513 -25.57 31.50 -3.69
N ILE A 514 -25.11 32.34 -2.77
CA ILE A 514 -23.79 32.98 -2.84
C ILE A 514 -23.06 32.80 -1.49
N SER A 515 -21.83 32.29 -1.56
CA SER A 515 -20.92 32.18 -0.42
C SER A 515 -19.61 32.92 -0.68
N ALA A 516 -19.25 33.82 0.22
CA ALA A 516 -18.07 34.67 0.14
C ALA A 516 -17.39 34.85 1.51
N VAL A 517 -17.50 33.82 2.35
CA VAL A 517 -16.89 33.74 3.67
C VAL A 517 -15.38 33.84 3.55
N GLY A 518 -14.76 34.75 4.31
CA GLY A 518 -13.31 34.96 4.32
C GLY A 518 -12.77 35.76 3.14
N SER A 519 -13.63 36.40 2.35
CA SER A 519 -13.24 37.32 1.27
C SER A 519 -13.28 38.78 1.72
N SER A 520 -12.61 39.67 0.98
CA SER A 520 -12.49 41.11 1.33
C SER A 520 -13.67 41.96 0.85
N ILE A 521 -14.79 41.33 0.50
CA ILE A 521 -15.97 42.02 -0.02
C ILE A 521 -16.57 42.89 1.08
N SER A 522 -16.45 44.21 0.92
CA SER A 522 -16.86 45.20 1.93
C SER A 522 -18.27 45.74 1.69
N GLN A 523 -18.75 45.67 0.45
CA GLN A 523 -20.07 46.16 0.04
C GLN A 523 -20.71 45.17 -0.94
N LEU A 524 -22.00 44.92 -0.73
CA LEU A 524 -22.82 44.18 -1.68
C LEU A 524 -23.41 45.13 -2.72
N PRO A 525 -23.50 44.73 -3.99
CA PRO A 525 -24.12 45.55 -5.03
C PRO A 525 -25.63 45.68 -4.79
N SER A 526 -26.23 46.82 -5.18
CA SER A 526 -27.65 47.10 -4.93
C SER A 526 -28.58 46.06 -5.56
N SER A 527 -28.20 45.47 -6.71
CA SER A 527 -28.97 44.40 -7.36
C SER A 527 -29.19 43.17 -6.46
N VAL A 528 -28.28 42.87 -5.53
CA VAL A 528 -28.42 41.74 -4.58
C VAL A 528 -29.50 42.02 -3.54
N ALA A 529 -29.68 43.30 -3.16
CA ALA A 529 -30.78 43.71 -2.30
C ALA A 529 -32.13 43.51 -3.01
N ASP A 530 -32.19 43.86 -4.30
CA ASP A 530 -33.39 43.80 -5.15
C ASP A 530 -33.69 42.39 -5.73
N SER A 531 -32.77 41.42 -5.57
CA SER A 531 -32.95 40.06 -6.06
C SER A 531 -34.08 39.32 -5.33
N ASN A 532 -35.01 38.76 -6.10
CA ASN A 532 -36.18 37.99 -5.62
C ASN A 532 -35.93 36.47 -5.54
N VAL A 533 -34.80 36.01 -6.06
CA VAL A 533 -34.49 34.58 -6.25
C VAL A 533 -33.42 34.09 -5.26
N LEU A 534 -32.50 34.97 -4.87
CA LEU A 534 -31.43 34.66 -3.94
C LEU A 534 -31.95 34.28 -2.54
N GLU A 535 -31.69 33.05 -2.10
CA GLU A 535 -32.18 32.49 -0.84
C GLU A 535 -31.13 32.56 0.29
N ILE A 536 -29.86 32.30 -0.04
CA ILE A 536 -28.78 32.18 0.95
C ILE A 536 -27.59 33.06 0.58
N LEU A 537 -27.12 33.82 1.58
CA LEU A 537 -25.99 34.74 1.44
C LEU A 537 -25.04 34.60 2.64
N GLU A 538 -23.86 34.01 2.43
CA GLU A 538 -22.88 33.76 3.49
C GLU A 538 -21.65 34.68 3.36
N PHE A 539 -21.46 35.58 4.33
CA PHE A 539 -20.32 36.50 4.41
C PHE A 539 -19.76 36.52 5.83
N SER A 540 -18.44 36.58 5.97
CA SER A 540 -17.80 36.91 7.26
C SER A 540 -17.95 38.40 7.57
N ARG A 541 -18.14 38.78 8.85
CA ARG A 541 -18.28 40.18 9.30
C ARG A 541 -17.28 41.11 8.61
N CYS A 542 -17.79 42.04 7.79
CA CYS A 542 -17.06 43.25 7.38
C CYS A 542 -16.82 44.12 8.61
N GLU A 543 -15.57 44.45 8.91
CA GLU A 543 -15.29 45.59 9.80
C GLU A 543 -15.64 46.87 9.03
N ALA A 544 -16.82 47.43 9.33
CA ALA A 544 -17.18 48.76 8.86
C ALA A 544 -16.60 49.81 9.83
N THR A 545 -15.45 50.40 9.51
CA THR A 545 -15.01 51.75 9.95
C THR A 545 -13.93 52.23 8.97
N SER A 546 -13.89 53.45 8.44
CA SER A 546 -14.51 54.72 8.83
C SER A 546 -14.53 55.66 7.62
N GLY A 547 -15.70 56.23 7.31
CA GLY A 547 -15.78 57.43 6.49
C GLY A 547 -15.04 58.58 7.17
N ALA A 548 -14.32 59.36 6.36
CA ALA A 548 -13.62 60.55 6.77
C ALA A 548 -14.58 61.56 7.42
N LEU A 549 -14.35 61.83 8.72
CA LEU A 549 -14.57 63.15 9.31
C LEU A 549 -13.32 63.49 10.12
N ASN A 550 -12.52 64.39 9.53
CA ASN A 550 -11.58 65.36 10.09
C ASN A 550 -10.86 65.03 11.42
N PRO A 551 -9.51 64.98 11.43
CA PRO A 551 -8.74 65.22 12.64
C PRO A 551 -8.42 66.71 12.73
N GLU A 552 -9.26 67.50 13.40
CA GLU A 552 -8.79 68.74 14.02
C GLU A 552 -9.37 68.90 15.43
N SER A 553 -8.45 69.29 16.31
CA SER A 553 -8.62 69.91 17.63
C SER A 553 -8.72 69.02 18.87
N SER A 554 -7.62 69.11 19.63
CA SER A 554 -7.54 69.33 21.09
C SER A 554 -7.68 68.14 22.05
N CYS A 555 -6.52 67.84 22.65
CA CYS A 555 -6.33 67.26 23.97
C CYS A 555 -7.20 67.89 25.07
N SER A 556 -7.60 67.11 26.08
CA SER A 556 -7.32 67.41 27.50
C SER A 556 -7.83 66.31 28.46
N GLU A 557 -6.85 65.80 29.24
CA GLU A 557 -6.83 65.47 30.67
C GLU A 557 -8.10 65.16 31.50
N GLY A 558 -7.95 64.19 32.42
CA GLY A 558 -8.72 64.07 33.68
C GLY A 558 -9.29 62.67 33.89
N SER A 559 -8.65 61.76 34.62
CA SER A 559 -8.64 61.60 36.10
C SER A 559 -9.63 60.53 36.63
N THR A 560 -9.03 59.49 37.22
CA THR A 560 -9.42 58.78 38.45
C THR A 560 -10.81 58.12 38.61
N ALA A 561 -10.74 56.80 38.79
CA ALA A 561 -11.28 56.02 39.92
C ALA A 561 -12.70 55.42 39.89
N ASN A 562 -12.68 54.15 40.31
CA ASN A 562 -13.63 53.39 41.12
C ASN A 562 -14.67 52.47 40.47
N ALA A 563 -14.68 51.29 41.07
CA ALA A 563 -15.50 50.12 40.82
C ALA A 563 -16.97 50.35 41.19
N VAL A 564 -17.82 49.44 40.68
CA VAL A 564 -18.90 48.70 41.36
C VAL A 564 -20.14 48.55 40.45
N THR A 565 -20.70 47.34 40.48
CA THR A 565 -22.06 46.89 40.08
C THR A 565 -22.44 46.77 38.59
N SER A 566 -22.74 45.53 38.19
CA SER A 566 -23.67 45.20 37.10
C SER A 566 -25.12 45.16 37.65
N PRO A 567 -26.16 44.86 36.86
CA PRO A 567 -26.43 45.17 35.45
C PRO A 567 -27.84 45.80 35.26
N ARG A 568 -28.06 46.58 34.19
CA ARG A 568 -29.33 46.59 33.40
C ARG A 568 -29.32 47.61 32.26
N SER A 569 -30.05 47.20 31.21
CA SER A 569 -30.66 47.96 30.10
C SER A 569 -29.76 48.64 29.06
N LEU A 570 -29.94 48.22 27.81
CA LEU A 570 -29.95 49.00 26.56
C LEU A 570 -30.36 48.00 25.44
N ASN A 571 -31.65 47.68 25.28
CA ASN A 571 -32.55 48.35 24.32
C ASN A 571 -32.00 49.63 23.70
N GLU A 572 -31.57 49.57 22.45
CA GLU A 572 -32.01 50.42 21.33
C GLU A 572 -31.09 50.21 20.11
N THR A 573 -31.60 49.49 19.11
CA THR A 573 -31.39 49.68 17.65
C THR A 573 -31.94 48.47 16.91
N ARG A 574 -33.28 48.47 16.72
CA ARG A 574 -34.02 47.56 15.85
C ARG A 574 -35.02 48.40 15.07
N GLN A 575 -34.73 48.68 13.80
CA GLN A 575 -35.55 49.29 12.73
C GLN A 575 -34.54 50.00 11.80
N ASP A 576 -34.25 49.52 10.59
CA ASP A 576 -35.18 49.30 9.48
C ASP A 576 -34.78 48.11 8.61
N CYS A 577 -35.78 47.31 8.25
CA CYS A 577 -35.93 46.49 7.03
C CYS A 577 -37.02 45.43 7.28
N ILE A 578 -38.28 45.88 7.32
CA ILE A 578 -39.45 45.01 7.15
C ILE A 578 -40.12 45.44 5.85
N GLY A 579 -39.89 44.65 4.79
CA GLY A 579 -40.59 44.70 3.51
C GLY A 579 -40.73 43.27 2.98
N ARG A 580 -41.94 42.87 2.61
CA ARG A 580 -42.41 41.48 2.42
C ARG A 580 -41.68 40.73 1.28
N GLY A 581 -41.25 39.48 1.55
CA GLY A 581 -40.98 38.44 0.54
C GLY A 581 -39.66 37.68 0.71
N LYS A 582 -39.73 36.38 1.07
CA LYS A 582 -38.65 35.38 1.24
C LYS A 582 -37.48 35.76 2.19
N SER A 583 -37.27 34.95 3.23
CA SER A 583 -36.25 35.19 4.27
C SER A 583 -34.84 34.87 3.74
N LYS A 584 -34.09 35.90 3.31
CA LYS A 584 -32.64 35.79 3.03
C LYS A 584 -31.91 35.41 4.32
N TYR A 585 -31.25 34.24 4.36
CA TYR A 585 -30.44 33.81 5.51
C TYR A 585 -29.04 34.42 5.42
N ILE A 586 -28.69 35.28 6.38
CA ILE A 586 -27.34 35.81 6.57
C ILE A 586 -26.70 35.03 7.72
N GLY A 587 -25.75 34.14 7.41
CA GLY A 587 -25.03 33.36 8.42
C GLY A 587 -24.04 34.22 9.22
N LEU A 588 -24.28 34.43 10.51
CA LEU A 588 -23.33 35.05 11.44
C LEU A 588 -22.49 33.95 12.14
N PRO A 589 -21.15 34.07 12.26
CA PRO A 589 -20.39 33.18 13.10
C PRO A 589 -20.62 33.47 14.59
N ALA A 590 -20.83 32.39 15.35
CA ALA A 590 -20.92 32.39 16.80
C ALA A 590 -19.54 32.59 17.46
N LEU A 591 -19.55 33.41 18.53
CA LEU A 591 -18.63 33.48 19.67
C LEU A 591 -17.27 34.17 19.50
N ALA A 592 -17.21 35.40 20.01
CA ALA A 592 -16.11 35.88 20.85
C ALA A 592 -16.69 36.31 22.21
N CYS A 593 -16.60 35.44 23.21
CA CYS A 593 -16.60 35.86 24.62
C CYS A 593 -15.78 34.86 25.42
N GLY A 594 -14.51 35.21 25.65
CA GLY A 594 -13.68 34.53 26.63
C GLY A 594 -14.03 35.03 28.03
N SER A 595 -14.50 34.14 28.89
CA SER A 595 -13.77 33.74 30.11
C SER A 595 -14.71 33.02 31.08
N GLN A 596 -14.14 31.99 31.72
CA GLN A 596 -14.69 31.22 32.84
C GLN A 596 -15.81 30.23 32.52
N TYR A 597 -15.45 29.11 31.89
CA TYR A 597 -15.71 27.79 32.47
C TYR A 597 -14.59 26.85 32.00
N SER A 598 -13.57 26.73 32.86
CA SER A 598 -12.64 25.61 32.86
C SER A 598 -13.37 24.36 33.36
N ALA A 599 -12.94 23.19 32.89
CA ALA A 599 -13.34 21.84 33.28
C ALA A 599 -14.58 21.26 32.58
N ILE A 600 -14.43 20.94 31.30
CA ILE A 600 -14.54 19.57 30.72
C ILE A 600 -14.04 19.71 29.26
N VAL A 601 -13.19 18.79 28.80
CA VAL A 601 -12.48 18.79 27.50
C VAL A 601 -11.17 19.61 27.47
N THR A 602 -10.19 19.17 28.26
CA THR A 602 -8.82 19.11 27.76
C THR A 602 -8.48 17.64 27.69
N MET A 603 -8.50 17.06 26.48
CA MET A 603 -7.84 15.82 26.06
C MET A 603 -8.55 15.33 24.81
N LEU A 604 -8.01 15.66 23.63
CA LEU A 604 -7.79 14.76 22.49
C LEU A 604 -7.37 15.59 21.26
N CYS A 605 -6.28 15.14 20.65
CA CYS A 605 -5.81 15.46 19.30
C CYS A 605 -5.03 16.78 19.09
N GLY A 606 -3.72 16.62 18.98
CA GLY A 606 -2.80 17.60 18.42
C GLY A 606 -2.93 17.75 16.90
N SER A 607 -2.44 18.89 16.42
CA SER A 607 -1.98 19.21 15.06
C SER A 607 -2.75 18.56 13.90
N TRP A 608 -3.81 19.22 13.44
CA TRP A 608 -4.42 18.95 12.14
C TRP A 608 -3.94 20.02 11.14
N SER A 609 -3.55 19.60 9.94
CA SER A 609 -3.22 20.49 8.82
C SER A 609 -4.49 21.09 8.21
N ALA A 610 -4.34 22.21 7.49
CA ALA A 610 -5.43 23.00 6.92
C ALA A 610 -6.30 22.27 5.87
N ASP A 611 -5.93 21.06 5.46
CA ASP A 611 -6.66 20.27 4.45
C ASP A 611 -7.89 19.55 5.00
N THR A 612 -8.00 19.39 6.32
CA THR A 612 -9.11 18.62 6.93
C THR A 612 -10.42 19.38 7.04
N TRP A 613 -10.43 20.70 6.80
CA TRP A 613 -11.67 21.50 6.83
C TRP A 613 -12.50 21.38 5.56
N CYS A 614 -11.90 21.09 4.39
CA CYS A 614 -12.65 20.92 3.14
C CYS A 614 -13.49 19.63 3.12
N TYR A 615 -13.05 18.56 3.79
CA TYR A 615 -13.81 17.30 3.88
C TYR A 615 -15.02 17.39 4.82
N CYS A 616 -15.00 18.25 5.83
CA CYS A 616 -16.15 18.44 6.71
C CYS A 616 -17.32 19.16 6.02
N ALA A 617 -17.07 19.97 4.99
CA ALA A 617 -18.12 20.66 4.24
C ALA A 617 -18.94 19.69 3.35
N GLU A 618 -18.32 18.64 2.81
CA GLU A 618 -19.03 17.60 2.02
C GLU A 618 -19.93 16.70 2.88
N SER A 619 -19.59 16.49 4.15
CA SER A 619 -20.41 15.67 5.06
C SER A 619 -21.70 16.38 5.50
N ILE A 620 -21.76 17.72 5.44
CA ILE A 620 -22.96 18.49 5.80
C ILE A 620 -23.94 18.55 4.62
N TYR A 621 -23.48 18.51 3.37
CA TYR A 621 -24.35 18.53 2.17
C TYR A 621 -24.89 17.15 1.76
N THR A 622 -24.29 16.04 2.20
CA THR A 622 -24.83 14.70 1.92
C THR A 622 -25.92 14.26 2.91
N GLU A 623 -26.02 14.87 4.10
CA GLU A 623 -27.09 14.59 5.06
C GLU A 623 -28.39 15.36 4.79
N SER A 624 -28.33 16.53 4.14
CA SER A 624 -29.53 17.27 3.70
C SER A 624 -30.24 16.64 2.49
N GLY A 625 -29.58 15.72 1.77
CA GLY A 625 -30.15 14.98 0.65
C GLY A 625 -30.93 13.70 0.99
N LYS A 626 -30.97 13.27 2.27
CA LYS A 626 -31.60 11.99 2.67
C LYS A 626 -32.90 12.09 3.49
N GLN A 627 -33.52 13.27 3.58
CA GLN A 627 -34.85 13.45 4.17
C GLN A 627 -35.94 13.79 3.12
N ARG A 628 -36.09 12.94 2.10
CA ARG A 628 -37.35 12.82 1.35
C ARG A 628 -37.67 11.36 1.09
N ARG A 629 -38.28 10.69 2.08
CA ARG A 629 -39.12 9.51 1.84
C ARG A 629 -40.43 9.59 2.62
N ARG A 630 -41.51 9.68 1.83
CA ARG A 630 -42.87 9.18 2.04
C ARG A 630 -43.74 9.78 3.16
N GLY A 631 -44.89 10.30 2.73
CA GLY A 631 -46.05 10.54 3.59
C GLY A 631 -47.29 10.97 2.80
N ARG A 632 -48.01 9.97 2.25
CA ARG A 632 -49.32 9.98 1.57
C ARG A 632 -49.38 10.45 0.12
#